data_AF-A0AAU3NM36-F1
#
_entry.id   AF-A0AAU3NM36-F1
#
_cell.length_a   1.000
_cell.length_b   1.000
_cell.length_c   1.000
_cell.angle_alpha   90.00
_cell.angle_beta   90.00
_cell.angle_gamma   90.00
#
_symmetry.space_group_name_H-M   'P 1'
#
loop_
_entity.id
_entity.type
_entity.pdbx_description
1 polymer ?
#
loop_
_entity_poly.entity_id
_entity_poly.type
_entity_poly.pdbx_seq_one_letter_code
_entity_poly.pdbx_strand_id
1 'polypeptide(L)'
;MSIAALGSHRATGRTITEQFHAFDAHNPHVYRALERMAARRLAAGATRVSSKDLFEDLRRQLPHGVAGLNNNYTALYARRLIDEHPHWAAAFELRRRRAA
;
A
#
# COMPACT_ATOMS: atom_id res chain seq x y z
N MET A 1 -5.42 2.99 36.54
CA MET A 1 -5.73 4.21 35.76
C MET A 1 -4.41 4.85 35.38
N SER A 2 -4.02 4.86 34.10
CA SER A 2 -2.94 5.73 33.63
C SER A 2 -3.09 6.06 32.14
N ILE A 3 -3.63 7.25 31.93
CA ILE A 3 -3.27 8.30 30.95
C ILE A 3 -3.06 7.86 29.48
N ALA A 4 -4.04 8.27 28.67
CA ALA A 4 -3.93 8.40 27.23
C ALA A 4 -2.74 9.28 26.81
N ALA A 5 -1.96 8.81 25.84
CA ALA A 5 -1.08 9.64 25.03
C ALA A 5 -1.41 9.41 23.55
N LEU A 6 -2.56 9.93 23.12
CA LEU A 6 -2.90 10.10 21.71
C LEU A 6 -2.22 11.37 21.21
N GLY A 7 -1.24 11.20 20.32
CA GLY A 7 -0.80 12.22 19.37
C GLY A 7 0.50 12.95 19.69
N SER A 8 1.57 12.61 18.95
CA SER A 8 2.29 13.56 18.07
C SER A 8 3.64 12.99 17.65
N HIS A 9 3.74 12.70 16.36
CA HIS A 9 4.94 12.68 15.51
C HIS A 9 6.26 13.10 16.18
N ARG A 10 6.93 12.18 16.89
CA ARG A 10 8.39 12.30 17.03
C ARG A 10 9.01 11.69 15.79
N ALA A 11 9.90 12.46 15.18
CA ALA A 11 10.87 12.03 14.19
C ALA A 11 11.68 10.84 14.72
N THR A 12 11.11 9.64 14.68
CA THR A 12 11.91 8.42 14.64
C THR A 12 12.68 8.56 13.34
N GLY A 13 14.01 8.64 13.36
CA GLY A 13 14.85 8.74 12.14
C GLY A 13 14.71 7.56 11.17
N ARG A 14 13.61 6.80 11.24
CA ARG A 14 13.24 5.71 10.35
C ARG A 14 12.79 6.28 9.02
N THR A 15 13.43 5.80 7.98
CA THR A 15 13.03 5.99 6.60
C THR A 15 11.59 5.54 6.38
N ILE A 16 10.98 6.03 5.31
CA ILE A 16 9.61 5.67 4.92
C ILE A 16 9.45 4.16 4.68
N THR A 17 10.53 3.51 4.26
CA THR A 17 10.63 2.07 4.04
C THR A 17 10.57 1.29 5.35
N GLU A 18 11.31 1.71 6.38
CA GLU A 18 11.27 1.07 7.69
C GLU A 18 9.90 1.24 8.36
N GLN A 19 9.28 2.42 8.24
CA GLN A 19 7.92 2.66 8.71
C GLN A 19 6.91 1.77 7.98
N PHE A 20 7.08 1.59 6.66
CA PHE A 20 6.28 0.67 5.87
C PHE A 20 6.43 -0.79 6.32
N HIS A 21 7.66 -1.28 6.52
CA HIS A 21 7.87 -2.67 6.96
C HIS A 21 7.26 -2.92 8.34
N ALA A 22 7.41 -1.96 9.27
CA ALA A 22 6.75 -2.06 10.57
C ALA A 22 5.22 -2.07 10.42
N PHE A 23 4.66 -1.17 9.62
CA PHE A 23 3.21 -1.13 9.36
C PHE A 23 2.70 -2.44 8.73
N ASP A 24 3.37 -2.94 7.71
CA ASP A 24 3.00 -4.13 6.96
C ASP A 24 3.06 -5.40 7.83
N ALA A 25 4.09 -5.53 8.66
CA ALA A 25 4.21 -6.64 9.61
C ALA A 25 3.04 -6.68 10.62
N HIS A 26 2.54 -5.51 11.04
CA HIS A 26 1.38 -5.42 11.93
C HIS A 26 0.03 -5.53 11.17
N ASN A 27 0.03 -5.34 9.85
CA ASN A 27 -1.18 -5.30 9.03
C ASN A 27 -1.09 -6.21 7.79
N PRO A 28 -0.79 -7.52 7.94
CA PRO A 28 -0.60 -8.42 6.79
C PRO A 28 -1.86 -8.56 5.92
N HIS A 29 -3.03 -8.28 6.50
CA HIS A 29 -4.31 -8.28 5.79
C HIS A 29 -4.40 -7.20 4.71
N VAL A 30 -3.69 -6.07 4.86
CA VAL A 30 -3.64 -4.98 3.87
C VAL A 30 -2.99 -5.49 2.58
N TYR A 31 -1.81 -6.10 2.67
CA TYR A 31 -1.13 -6.70 1.53
C TYR A 31 -2.03 -7.72 0.83
N ARG A 32 -2.61 -8.66 1.59
CA ARG A 32 -3.48 -9.71 1.05
C ARG A 32 -4.72 -9.17 0.36
N ALA A 33 -5.30 -8.09 0.88
CA ALA A 33 -6.44 -7.44 0.23
C ALA A 33 -6.03 -6.80 -1.11
N LEU A 34 -4.92 -6.06 -1.13
CA LEU A 34 -4.39 -5.43 -2.34
C LEU A 34 -4.02 -6.48 -3.40
N GLU A 35 -3.36 -7.56 -2.99
CA GLU A 35 -3.01 -8.70 -3.85
C GLU A 35 -4.25 -9.30 -4.51
N ARG A 36 -5.29 -9.63 -3.72
CA ARG A 36 -6.55 -10.17 -4.26
C ARG A 36 -7.23 -9.20 -5.22
N MET A 37 -7.22 -7.91 -4.92
CA MET A 37 -7.85 -6.90 -5.78
C MET A 37 -7.09 -6.71 -7.09
N ALA A 38 -5.77 -6.70 -7.06
CA ALA A 38 -4.92 -6.66 -8.25
C ALA A 38 -5.15 -7.90 -9.13
N ALA A 39 -5.11 -9.09 -8.53
CA ALA A 39 -5.36 -10.35 -9.23
C ALA A 39 -6.75 -10.37 -9.90
N ARG A 40 -7.80 -9.92 -9.19
CA ARG A 40 -9.15 -9.82 -9.74
C ARG A 40 -9.24 -8.88 -10.94
N ARG A 41 -8.61 -7.70 -10.87
CA ARG A 41 -8.60 -6.75 -11.99
C ARG A 41 -7.87 -7.34 -13.21
N LEU A 42 -6.73 -7.97 -12.99
CA LEU A 42 -5.94 -8.61 -14.05
C LEU A 42 -6.69 -9.79 -14.68
N ALA A 43 -7.31 -10.64 -13.87
CA ALA A 43 -8.15 -11.74 -14.36
C ALA A 43 -9.38 -11.25 -15.15
N ALA A 44 -9.89 -10.06 -14.84
CA ALA A 44 -10.94 -9.39 -15.61
C ALA A 44 -10.43 -8.72 -16.91
N GLY A 45 -9.15 -8.87 -17.25
CA GLY A 45 -8.56 -8.31 -18.47
C GLY A 45 -8.07 -6.87 -18.33
N ALA A 46 -7.93 -6.34 -17.11
CA ALA A 46 -7.38 -5.00 -16.92
C ALA A 46 -5.91 -4.95 -17.37
N THR A 47 -5.62 -4.09 -18.34
CA THR A 47 -4.26 -3.85 -18.84
C THR A 47 -3.50 -2.81 -18.01
N ARG A 48 -4.20 -2.10 -17.12
CA ARG A 48 -3.63 -1.07 -16.24
C ARG A 48 -4.19 -1.16 -14.82
N VAL A 49 -3.31 -1.27 -13.83
CA VAL A 49 -3.66 -1.30 -12.41
C VAL A 49 -2.94 -0.16 -11.69
N SER A 50 -3.71 0.84 -11.25
CA SER A 50 -3.23 1.95 -10.42
C SER A 50 -3.19 1.55 -8.96
N SER A 51 -2.02 1.63 -8.34
CA SER A 51 -1.86 1.37 -6.90
C SER A 51 -2.67 2.35 -6.04
N LYS A 52 -2.86 3.59 -6.53
CA LYS A 52 -3.73 4.56 -5.85
C LYS A 52 -5.18 4.07 -5.85
N ASP A 53 -5.66 3.56 -6.97
CA ASP A 53 -7.06 3.10 -7.10
C ASP A 53 -7.30 1.86 -6.24
N LEU A 54 -6.31 0.96 -6.15
CA LEU A 54 -6.36 -0.17 -5.22
C LEU A 54 -6.46 0.30 -3.76
N PHE A 55 -5.73 1.34 -3.39
CA PHE A 55 -5.77 1.92 -2.05
C PHE A 55 -7.11 2.59 -1.74
N GLU A 56 -7.67 3.36 -2.68
CA GLU A 56 -8.98 3.98 -2.50
C GLU A 56 -10.09 2.92 -2.40
N ASP A 57 -10.05 1.87 -3.21
CA ASP A 57 -10.97 0.74 -3.08
C ASP A 57 -10.82 0.03 -1.74
N LEU A 58 -9.58 -0.18 -1.26
CA LEU A 58 -9.33 -0.79 0.04
C LEU A 58 -9.95 0.05 1.15
N ARG A 59 -9.79 1.38 1.10
CA ARG A 59 -10.42 2.30 2.06
C ARG A 59 -11.94 2.23 2.02
N ARG A 60 -12.54 2.11 0.83
CA ARG A 60 -14.00 1.92 0.70
C ARG A 60 -14.48 0.61 1.32
N GLN A 61 -13.69 -0.45 1.25
CA GLN A 61 -14.03 -1.75 1.84
C GLN A 61 -13.82 -1.81 3.37
N LEU A 62 -13.08 -0.86 3.93
CA LEU A 62 -12.75 -0.80 5.35
C LEU A 62 -13.47 0.40 5.99
N PRO A 63 -14.70 0.22 6.53
CA PRO A 63 -15.53 1.33 7.03
C PRO A 63 -14.88 2.12 8.20
N HIS A 64 -13.91 1.52 8.89
CA HIS A 64 -13.14 2.19 9.96
C HIS A 64 -11.70 2.55 9.54
N GLY A 65 -11.33 2.30 8.28
CA GLY A 65 -9.97 2.45 7.75
C GLY A 65 -8.97 1.49 8.41
N VAL A 66 -7.68 1.64 8.05
CA VAL A 66 -6.55 1.05 8.79
C VAL A 66 -5.75 2.18 9.39
N ALA A 67 -5.64 2.20 10.71
CA ALA A 67 -4.88 3.21 11.42
C ALA A 67 -3.42 3.19 10.93
N GLY A 68 -2.94 4.31 10.40
CA GLY A 68 -1.57 4.43 9.87
C GLY A 68 -1.39 4.07 8.39
N LEU A 69 -2.46 3.80 7.63
CA LEU A 69 -2.38 3.58 6.18
C LEU A 69 -2.02 4.87 5.42
N ASN A 70 -0.72 5.10 5.27
CA ASN A 70 -0.16 6.27 4.64
C ASN A 70 -0.17 6.15 3.10
N ASN A 71 -0.54 7.23 2.40
CA ASN A 71 -0.48 7.32 0.94
C ASN A 71 0.94 7.07 0.39
N ASN A 72 1.98 7.37 1.16
CA ASN A 72 3.36 7.11 0.76
C ASN A 72 3.68 5.60 0.64
N TYR A 73 2.90 4.73 1.29
CA TYR A 73 3.09 3.28 1.19
C TYR A 73 2.57 2.72 -0.13
N THR A 74 1.72 3.46 -0.86
CA THR A 74 1.16 3.04 -2.15
C THR A 74 2.23 2.54 -3.12
N ALA A 75 3.34 3.28 -3.25
CA ALA A 75 4.43 2.90 -4.14
C ALA A 75 5.24 1.69 -3.63
N LEU A 76 5.36 1.54 -2.31
CA LEU A 76 6.07 0.42 -1.68
C LEU A 76 5.28 -0.88 -1.82
N TYR A 77 3.96 -0.83 -1.61
CA TYR A 77 3.07 -1.95 -1.89
C TYR A 77 3.06 -2.32 -3.37
N ALA A 78 3.07 -1.34 -4.28
CA ALA A 78 3.15 -1.61 -5.72
C ALA A 78 4.41 -2.39 -6.10
N ARG A 79 5.57 -1.95 -5.58
CA ARG A 79 6.85 -2.66 -5.79
C ARG A 79 6.80 -4.07 -5.23
N ARG A 80 6.33 -4.24 -3.98
CA ARG A 80 6.19 -5.57 -3.38
C ARG A 80 5.26 -6.50 -4.18
N LEU A 81 4.14 -5.99 -4.70
CA LEU A 81 3.25 -6.79 -5.54
C LEU A 81 3.93 -7.25 -6.83
N ILE A 82 4.77 -6.40 -7.43
CA ILE A 82 5.55 -6.75 -8.63
C ILE A 82 6.68 -7.72 -8.27
N ASP A 83 7.37 -7.53 -7.15
CA ASP A 83 8.46 -8.40 -6.71
C ASP A 83 7.94 -9.84 -6.47
N GLU A 84 6.76 -9.97 -5.88
CA GLU A 84 6.08 -11.26 -5.63
C GLU A 84 5.37 -11.82 -6.88
N HIS A 85 4.91 -10.93 -7.78
CA HIS A 85 4.26 -11.28 -9.04
C HIS A 85 4.91 -10.57 -10.23
N PRO A 86 6.10 -11.00 -10.70
CA PRO A 86 6.85 -10.27 -11.72
C PRO A 86 6.09 -10.09 -13.04
N HIS A 87 5.21 -11.04 -13.36
CA HIS A 87 4.33 -10.99 -14.54
C HIS A 87 3.29 -9.86 -14.50
N TRP A 88 3.04 -9.25 -13.33
CA TRP A 88 2.15 -8.09 -13.21
C TRP A 88 2.84 -6.76 -13.56
N ALA A 89 4.18 -6.74 -13.66
CA ALA A 89 4.95 -5.52 -13.91
C ALA A 89 4.45 -4.74 -15.14
N ALA A 90 4.03 -5.44 -16.20
CA ALA A 90 3.52 -4.81 -17.43
C ALA A 90 2.19 -4.08 -17.22
N ALA A 91 1.37 -4.50 -16.26
CA ALA A 91 0.07 -3.90 -15.96
C ALA A 91 0.14 -2.79 -14.89
N PHE A 92 1.15 -2.84 -14.02
CA PHE A 92 1.39 -1.78 -13.04
C PHE A 92 2.20 -0.65 -13.68
N GLU A 93 1.54 0.43 -14.07
CA GLU A 93 2.24 1.68 -14.41
C GLU A 93 2.83 2.30 -13.13
N LEU A 94 4.02 1.85 -12.73
CA LEU A 94 4.84 2.61 -11.82
C LEU A 94 5.17 3.94 -12.52
N ARG A 95 4.66 5.06 -12.01
CA ARG A 95 5.05 6.38 -12.52
C ARG A 95 6.58 6.47 -12.51
N ARG A 96 7.21 6.40 -13.70
CA ARG A 96 8.58 6.86 -13.86
C ARG A 96 8.57 8.34 -13.50
N ARG A 97 9.31 8.73 -12.44
CA ARG A 97 9.61 10.13 -12.22
C ARG A 97 10.34 10.59 -13.49
N ARG A 98 9.69 11.42 -14.31
CA ARG A 98 10.41 12.19 -15.33
C ARG A 98 11.25 13.18 -14.54
N ALA A 99 12.57 13.00 -14.55
CA ALA A 99 13.48 14.08 -14.22
C ALA A 99 13.25 15.15 -15.31
N ALA A 100 12.83 16.33 -14.89
CA ALA A 100 12.86 17.54 -15.72
C ALA A 100 14.22 18.19 -15.53
#